data_AF-A0A925VTB8-F1
#
_entry.id   AF-A0A925VTB8-F1
#
_cell.length_a   1.000
_cell.length_b   1.000
_cell.length_c   1.000
_cell.angle_alpha   90.00
_cell.angle_beta   90.00
_cell.angle_gamma   90.00
#
_symmetry.space_group_name_H-M   'P 1'
#
loop_
_entity.id
_entity.type
_entity.pdbx_description
1 polymer ?
#
loop_
_entity_poly.entity_id
_entity_poly.type
_entity_poly.pdbx_seq_one_letter_code
_entity_poly.pdbx_strand_id
1 'polypeptide(L)'
;KLGLPLLVLATLANAQLIRRLLPPTADSRRLLRIMGWLGIFALLYLLLLPLGGYREYRALIVRRDSVMPLILGLMFVYGLSAHFLLYHLPVRSRRWYVVGVLVFSAIYINADSFRTKENNACERLGLERLARAPESEPVVRLSAECTVMSWWKINDPQYSETNARLLEYWGITAGRKRYYHEGW
;
A
#
# COMPACT_ATOMS: atom_id res chain seq x y z
N LYS A 1 -11.37 0.77 2.51
CA LYS A 1 -10.54 0.23 1.41
C LYS A 1 -11.37 0.17 0.11
N LEU A 2 -11.74 1.33 -0.44
CA LEU A 2 -12.65 1.41 -1.61
C LEU A 2 -11.92 1.78 -2.91
N GLY A 3 -10.71 2.35 -2.82
CA GLY A 3 -9.98 2.87 -3.99
C GLY A 3 -9.75 1.85 -5.10
N LEU A 4 -9.14 0.69 -4.81
CA LEU A 4 -8.86 -0.32 -5.83
C LEU A 4 -10.14 -0.85 -6.51
N PRO A 5 -11.19 -1.31 -5.78
CA PRO A 5 -12.46 -1.69 -6.40
C PRO A 5 -13.07 -0.58 -7.26
N LEU A 6 -13.03 0.67 -6.79
CA LEU A 6 -13.56 1.81 -7.53
C LEU A 6 -12.79 2.06 -8.83
N LEU A 7 -11.46 1.97 -8.82
CA LEU A 7 -10.62 2.12 -10.00
C LEU A 7 -10.87 1.01 -11.03
N VAL A 8 -11.05 -0.23 -10.57
CA VAL A 8 -11.43 -1.35 -11.44
C VAL A 8 -12.78 -1.09 -12.08
N LEU A 9 -13.79 -0.71 -11.29
CA LEU A 9 -15.13 -0.40 -11.81
C LEU A 9 -15.11 0.76 -12.81
N ALA A 10 -14.37 1.84 -12.53
CA ALA A 10 -14.24 2.97 -13.44
C ALA A 10 -13.54 2.57 -14.75
N THR A 11 -12.51 1.72 -14.67
CA THR A 11 -11.81 1.19 -15.84
C THR A 11 -12.73 0.32 -16.70
N LEU A 12 -13.52 -0.57 -16.07
CA LEU A 12 -14.51 -1.40 -16.77
C LEU A 12 -15.64 -0.57 -17.38
N ALA A 13 -16.11 0.46 -16.66
CA ALA A 13 -17.10 1.39 -17.18
C ALA A 13 -16.58 2.11 -18.43
N ASN A 14 -15.32 2.59 -18.41
CA ASN A 14 -14.70 3.19 -19.60
C ASN A 14 -14.64 2.21 -20.78
N ALA A 15 -14.21 0.96 -20.56
CA ALA A 15 -14.22 -0.07 -21.60
C ALA A 15 -15.61 -0.28 -22.18
N GLN A 16 -16.64 -0.30 -21.33
CA GLN A 16 -18.02 -0.51 -21.77
C GLN A 16 -18.57 0.69 -22.55
N LEU A 17 -18.25 1.92 -22.13
CA LEU A 17 -18.63 3.13 -22.87
C LEU A 17 -17.96 3.16 -24.25
N ILE A 18 -16.68 2.80 -24.34
CA ILE A 18 -15.96 2.70 -25.61
C ILE A 18 -16.63 1.68 -26.53
N ARG A 19 -17.02 0.50 -26.01
CA ARG A 19 -17.66 -0.56 -26.79
C ARG A 19 -19.07 -0.21 -27.26
N ARG A 20 -19.83 0.54 -26.46
CA ARG A 20 -21.26 0.78 -26.71
C ARG A 20 -21.57 2.09 -27.42
N LEU A 21 -20.79 3.15 -27.15
CA LEU A 21 -21.13 4.50 -27.58
C LEU A 21 -20.27 5.01 -28.74
N LEU A 22 -19.16 4.34 -29.06
CA LEU A 22 -18.23 4.75 -30.10
C LEU A 22 -18.14 3.70 -31.20
N PRO A 23 -17.94 4.13 -32.47
CA PRO A 23 -17.71 3.19 -33.56
C PRO A 23 -16.36 2.45 -33.40
N PRO A 24 -16.24 1.21 -33.89
CA PRO A 24 -15.02 0.42 -33.78
C PRO A 24 -13.90 0.95 -34.69
N THR A 25 -13.03 1.81 -34.17
CA THR A 25 -11.83 2.30 -34.86
C THR A 25 -10.61 1.41 -34.56
N ALA A 26 -9.49 1.63 -35.26
CA ALA A 26 -8.23 0.93 -34.96
C ALA A 26 -7.74 1.27 -33.54
N ASP A 27 -7.87 2.54 -33.14
CA ASP A 27 -7.46 3.03 -31.82
C ASP A 27 -8.33 2.46 -30.69
N SER A 28 -9.66 2.41 -30.86
CA SER A 28 -10.53 1.83 -29.83
C SER A 28 -10.26 0.33 -29.63
N ARG A 29 -9.98 -0.40 -30.73
CA ARG A 29 -9.57 -1.81 -30.67
C ARG A 29 -8.21 -2.00 -30.00
N ARG A 30 -7.23 -1.15 -30.32
CA ARG A 30 -5.90 -1.18 -29.67
C ARG A 30 -6.01 -0.92 -28.18
N LEU A 31 -6.78 0.10 -27.78
CA LEU A 31 -7.02 0.43 -26.38
C LEU A 31 -7.66 -0.75 -25.65
N LEU A 32 -8.76 -1.30 -26.14
CA LEU A 32 -9.42 -2.47 -25.52
C LEU A 32 -8.51 -3.69 -25.42
N ARG A 33 -7.60 -3.88 -26.38
CA ARG A 33 -6.58 -4.94 -26.35
C ARG A 33 -5.56 -4.71 -25.23
N ILE A 34 -5.10 -3.48 -25.02
CA ILE A 34 -4.22 -3.12 -23.89
C ILE A 34 -4.93 -3.41 -22.56
N MET A 35 -6.22 -3.06 -22.44
CA MET A 35 -7.01 -3.37 -21.25
C MET A 35 -7.11 -4.88 -21.00
N GLY A 36 -7.32 -5.66 -22.06
CA GLY A 36 -7.35 -7.13 -22.00
C GLY A 36 -6.03 -7.73 -21.55
N TRP A 37 -4.91 -7.27 -22.11
CA TRP A 37 -3.57 -7.70 -21.69
C TRP A 37 -3.26 -7.35 -20.24
N LEU A 38 -3.68 -6.16 -19.78
CA LEU A 38 -3.57 -5.79 -18.38
C LEU A 38 -4.39 -6.73 -17.48
N GLY A 39 -5.58 -7.15 -17.92
CA GLY A 39 -6.41 -8.13 -17.19
C GLY A 39 -5.74 -9.50 -17.09
N ILE A 40 -5.13 -9.98 -18.18
CA ILE A 40 -4.36 -11.24 -18.18
C ILE A 40 -3.14 -11.11 -17.27
N PHE A 41 -2.38 -10.02 -17.38
CA PHE A 41 -1.26 -9.73 -16.50
C PHE A 41 -1.70 -9.72 -15.03
N ALA A 42 -2.80 -9.05 -14.71
CA ALA A 42 -3.35 -8.98 -13.35
C ALA A 42 -3.67 -10.39 -12.80
N LEU A 43 -4.32 -11.23 -13.61
CA LEU A 43 -4.64 -12.60 -13.24
C LEU A 43 -3.38 -13.42 -12.97
N LEU A 44 -2.43 -13.44 -13.91
CA LEU A 44 -1.17 -14.16 -13.77
C LEU A 44 -0.37 -13.66 -12.55
N TYR A 45 -0.30 -12.34 -12.37
CA TYR A 45 0.40 -11.73 -11.25
C TYR A 45 -0.21 -12.15 -9.91
N LEU A 46 -1.54 -12.11 -9.78
CA LEU A 46 -2.22 -12.54 -8.55
C LEU A 46 -2.07 -14.04 -8.29
N LEU A 47 -2.03 -14.88 -9.33
CA LEU A 47 -1.78 -16.32 -9.22
C LEU A 47 -0.34 -16.64 -8.80
N LEU A 48 0.62 -15.80 -9.18
CA LEU A 48 2.03 -15.96 -8.82
C LEU A 48 2.36 -15.43 -7.42
N LEU A 49 1.59 -14.46 -6.89
CA LEU A 49 1.84 -13.88 -5.56
C LEU A 49 1.98 -14.92 -4.42
N PRO A 50 1.12 -15.96 -4.31
CA PRO A 50 1.25 -16.99 -3.28
C PRO A 50 2.56 -17.79 -3.32
N LEU A 51 3.21 -17.88 -4.49
CA LEU A 51 4.46 -18.63 -4.65
C LEU A 51 5.66 -17.96 -3.94
N GLY A 52 5.51 -16.73 -3.44
CA GLY A 52 6.53 -16.03 -2.66
C GLY A 52 6.71 -16.52 -1.21
N GLY A 53 5.87 -17.47 -0.77
CA GLY A 53 5.91 -18.06 0.58
C GLY A 53 5.24 -17.21 1.65
N TYR A 54 4.84 -17.88 2.75
CA TYR A 54 4.22 -17.23 3.90
C TYR A 54 5.27 -16.55 4.79
N ARG A 55 4.93 -15.38 5.33
CA ARG A 55 5.70 -14.68 6.37
C ARG A 55 4.73 -14.16 7.42
N GLU A 56 4.99 -14.45 8.69
CA GLU A 56 4.07 -14.11 9.80
C GLU A 56 3.77 -12.62 9.90
N TYR A 57 4.79 -11.77 9.70
CA TYR A 57 4.64 -10.30 9.68
C TYR A 57 3.90 -9.77 8.43
N ARG A 58 3.47 -10.64 7.51
CA ARG A 58 2.75 -10.33 6.26
C ARG A 58 1.67 -11.38 5.98
N ALA A 59 0.75 -11.56 6.93
CA ALA A 59 -0.27 -12.60 6.86
C ALA A 59 -1.17 -12.54 5.59
N LEU A 60 -1.36 -11.36 5.00
CA LEU A 60 -2.12 -11.20 3.74
C LEU A 60 -1.20 -11.28 2.52
N ILE A 61 -1.55 -12.12 1.55
CA ILE A 61 -0.85 -12.23 0.26
C ILE A 61 -1.05 -10.95 -0.57
N VAL A 62 -2.28 -10.43 -0.57
CA VAL A 62 -2.67 -9.21 -1.29
C VAL A 62 -2.55 -8.01 -0.36
N ARG A 63 -1.50 -7.21 -0.55
CA ARG A 63 -1.20 -6.00 0.23
C ARG A 63 -0.93 -4.84 -0.70
N ARG A 64 -1.03 -3.62 -0.17
CA ARG A 64 -0.85 -2.38 -0.96
C ARG A 64 0.50 -2.34 -1.67
N ASP A 65 1.56 -2.82 -1.02
CA ASP A 65 2.90 -2.92 -1.59
C ASP A 65 3.01 -4.04 -2.63
N SER A 66 2.37 -5.19 -2.43
CA SER A 66 2.40 -6.28 -3.41
C SER A 66 1.52 -6.02 -4.63
N VAL A 67 0.39 -5.31 -4.52
CA VAL A 67 -0.47 -5.01 -5.69
C VAL A 67 -0.09 -3.73 -6.45
N MET A 68 1.01 -3.07 -6.09
CA MET A 68 1.40 -1.79 -6.68
C MET A 68 1.55 -1.83 -8.22
N PRO A 69 2.15 -2.87 -8.84
CA PRO A 69 2.22 -2.96 -10.30
C PRO A 69 0.83 -2.96 -10.96
N LEU A 70 -0.14 -3.63 -10.33
CA LEU A 70 -1.52 -3.67 -10.81
C LEU A 70 -2.21 -2.31 -10.68
N ILE A 71 -2.02 -1.62 -9.56
CA ILE A 71 -2.57 -0.28 -9.34
C ILE A 71 -2.06 0.69 -10.41
N LEU A 72 -0.75 0.69 -10.68
CA LEU A 72 -0.14 1.56 -11.69
C LEU A 72 -0.68 1.26 -13.09
N GLY A 73 -0.78 -0.02 -13.47
CA GLY A 73 -1.36 -0.43 -14.73
C GLY A 73 -2.82 0.02 -14.89
N LEU A 74 -3.62 -0.14 -13.83
CA LEU A 74 -5.02 0.31 -13.82
C LEU A 74 -5.13 1.84 -13.92
N MET A 75 -4.28 2.60 -13.22
CA MET A 75 -4.26 4.07 -13.32
C MET A 75 -3.88 4.52 -14.73
N PHE A 76 -2.88 3.88 -15.34
CA PHE A 76 -2.46 4.15 -16.71
C PHE A 76 -3.61 3.91 -17.70
N VAL A 77 -4.24 2.74 -17.64
CA VAL A 77 -5.35 2.39 -18.54
C VAL A 77 -6.59 3.25 -18.28
N TYR A 78 -6.90 3.56 -17.02
CA TYR A 78 -7.97 4.49 -16.67
C TYR A 78 -7.73 5.87 -17.30
N GLY A 79 -6.54 6.45 -17.13
CA GLY A 79 -6.18 7.75 -17.71
C GLY A 79 -6.24 7.75 -19.23
N LEU A 80 -5.69 6.72 -19.87
CA LEU A 80 -5.70 6.57 -21.32
C LEU A 80 -7.13 6.44 -21.88
N SER A 81 -7.96 5.61 -21.24
CA SER A 81 -9.35 5.41 -21.66
C SER A 81 -10.25 6.61 -21.37
N ALA A 82 -10.00 7.33 -20.27
CA ALA A 82 -10.71 8.57 -19.97
C ALA A 82 -10.37 9.68 -20.96
N HIS A 83 -9.09 9.85 -21.29
CA HIS A 83 -8.66 10.78 -22.33
C HIS A 83 -9.29 10.46 -23.68
N PHE A 84 -9.28 9.17 -24.08
CA PHE A 84 -9.90 8.73 -25.33
C PHE A 84 -11.40 9.05 -25.38
N LEU A 85 -12.15 8.79 -24.30
CA LEU A 85 -13.57 9.09 -24.20
C LEU A 85 -13.86 10.61 -24.23
N LEU A 86 -13.04 11.42 -23.55
CA LEU A 86 -13.20 12.88 -23.56
C LEU A 86 -13.02 13.47 -24.97
N TYR A 87 -12.12 12.88 -25.77
CA TYR A 87 -11.88 13.35 -27.13
C TYR A 87 -12.97 12.91 -28.12
N HIS A 88 -13.45 11.67 -28.02
CA HIS A 88 -14.32 11.06 -29.03
C HIS A 88 -15.81 11.06 -28.70
N LEU A 89 -16.22 11.32 -27.45
CA LEU A 89 -17.65 11.37 -27.11
C LEU A 89 -18.35 12.62 -27.68
N PRO A 90 -19.62 12.50 -28.10
CA PRO A 90 -20.42 13.65 -28.52
C PRO A 90 -20.64 14.60 -27.34
N VAL A 91 -20.84 15.89 -27.64
CA VAL A 91 -20.87 16.98 -26.64
C VAL A 91 -21.80 16.70 -25.45
N ARG A 92 -23.00 16.16 -25.70
CA ARG A 92 -23.98 15.85 -24.64
C ARG A 92 -23.48 14.77 -23.69
N SER A 93 -23.00 13.63 -24.21
CA SER A 93 -22.46 12.52 -23.40
C SER A 93 -21.14 12.91 -22.72
N ARG A 94 -20.31 13.71 -23.40
CA ARG A 94 -19.04 14.22 -22.87
C ARG A 94 -19.23 15.06 -21.61
N ARG A 95 -20.26 15.91 -21.55
CA ARG A 95 -20.57 16.71 -20.34
C ARG A 95 -20.84 15.82 -19.12
N TRP A 96 -21.70 14.82 -19.28
CA TRP A 96 -21.99 13.86 -18.21
C TRP A 96 -20.76 13.02 -17.84
N TYR A 97 -19.94 12.65 -18.83
CA TYR A 97 -18.70 11.93 -18.59
C TYR A 97 -17.71 12.75 -17.77
N VAL A 98 -17.52 14.04 -18.08
CA VAL A 98 -16.67 14.96 -17.30
C VAL A 98 -17.14 15.04 -15.84
N VAL A 99 -18.45 15.21 -15.61
CA VAL A 99 -19.02 15.21 -14.25
C VAL A 99 -18.71 13.88 -13.55
N GLY A 100 -18.90 12.74 -14.24
CA GLY A 100 -18.58 11.43 -13.70
C GLY A 100 -17.09 11.26 -13.33
N VAL A 101 -16.17 11.73 -14.17
CA VAL A 101 -14.73 11.72 -13.89
C VAL A 101 -14.41 12.57 -12.65
N LEU A 102 -14.95 13.79 -12.56
CA LEU A 102 -14.72 14.68 -11.41
C LEU A 102 -15.24 14.07 -10.10
N VAL A 103 -16.45 13.50 -10.12
CA VAL A 103 -17.03 12.81 -8.96
C VAL A 103 -16.19 11.60 -8.57
N PHE A 104 -15.80 10.76 -9.54
CA PHE A 104 -14.90 9.64 -9.29
C PHE A 104 -13.58 10.10 -8.67
N SER A 105 -12.93 11.13 -9.22
CA SER A 105 -11.67 11.66 -8.70
C SER A 105 -11.82 12.16 -7.27
N ALA A 106 -12.89 12.91 -6.96
CA ALA A 106 -13.15 13.38 -5.60
C ALA A 106 -13.32 12.23 -4.60
N ILE A 107 -14.10 11.20 -4.97
CA ILE A 107 -14.28 10.00 -4.14
C ILE A 107 -12.97 9.24 -3.98
N TYR A 108 -12.22 9.05 -5.07
CA TYR A 108 -10.97 8.29 -5.07
C TYR A 108 -9.90 8.95 -4.19
N ILE A 109 -9.71 10.27 -4.32
CA ILE A 109 -8.78 11.06 -3.50
C ILE A 109 -9.19 11.00 -2.02
N ASN A 110 -10.48 11.15 -1.72
CA ASN A 110 -10.96 11.08 -0.33
C ASN A 110 -10.78 9.67 0.26
N ALA A 111 -11.06 8.64 -0.53
CA ALA A 111 -10.91 7.24 -0.12
C ALA A 111 -9.44 6.80 0.05
N ASP A 112 -8.50 7.47 -0.63
CA ASP A 112 -7.06 7.27 -0.45
C ASP A 112 -6.45 8.19 0.61
N SER A 113 -7.26 8.96 1.34
CA SER A 113 -6.74 9.83 2.40
C SER A 113 -6.05 9.00 3.49
N PHE A 114 -4.73 9.16 3.57
CA PHE A 114 -3.89 8.56 4.60
C PHE A 114 -4.14 9.30 5.91
N ARG A 115 -5.11 8.80 6.69
CA ARG A 115 -5.39 9.32 8.03
C ARG A 115 -4.50 8.57 9.03
N THR A 116 -3.30 9.07 9.29
CA THR A 116 -2.49 8.61 10.42
C THR A 116 -3.10 9.12 11.71
N LYS A 117 -3.92 8.29 12.34
CA LYS A 117 -4.24 8.47 13.76
C LYS A 117 -3.08 8.05 14.67
N GLU A 118 -2.20 7.18 14.18
CA GLU A 118 -1.01 6.70 14.90
C GLU A 118 0.21 7.54 14.52
N ASN A 119 0.81 8.18 15.54
CA ASN A 119 2.06 8.93 15.45
C ASN A 119 3.24 8.12 16.06
N ASN A 120 3.13 6.79 16.05
CA ASN A 120 4.13 5.86 16.59
C ASN A 120 4.57 6.23 18.04
N ALA A 121 3.65 6.77 18.85
CA ALA A 121 3.99 7.36 20.13
C ALA A 121 4.58 6.33 21.12
N CYS A 122 4.02 5.11 21.12
CA CYS A 122 4.49 3.99 21.93
C CYS A 122 5.91 3.54 21.52
N GLU A 123 6.17 3.36 20.22
CA GLU A 123 7.50 2.98 19.71
C GLU A 123 8.56 4.04 20.04
N ARG A 124 8.20 5.31 19.92
CA ARG A 124 9.05 6.45 20.30
C ARG A 124 9.39 6.44 21.79
N LEU A 125 8.40 6.18 22.65
CA LEU A 125 8.63 6.04 24.10
C LEU A 125 9.56 4.86 24.42
N GLY A 126 9.42 3.74 23.71
CA GLY A 126 10.31 2.59 23.82
C GLY A 126 11.76 2.94 23.47
N LEU A 127 11.98 3.64 22.36
CA LEU A 127 13.31 4.12 21.96
C LEU A 127 13.88 5.16 22.94
N GLU A 128 13.04 6.08 23.43
CA GLU A 128 13.43 7.09 24.41
C GLU A 128 13.86 6.43 25.74
N ARG A 129 13.18 5.37 26.16
CA ARG A 129 13.55 4.59 27.36
C ARG A 129 14.89 3.87 27.18
N LEU A 130 15.16 3.30 26.00
CA LEU A 130 16.45 2.69 25.68
C LEU A 130 17.58 3.73 25.70
N ALA A 131 17.35 4.89 25.08
CA ALA A 131 18.34 5.96 25.00
C ALA A 131 18.69 6.54 26.38
N ARG A 132 17.70 6.65 27.27
CA ARG A 132 17.88 7.18 28.64
C ARG A 132 18.31 6.13 29.66
N ALA A 133 18.40 4.85 29.29
CA ALA A 133 18.80 3.81 30.22
C ALA A 133 20.24 4.05 30.70
N PRO A 134 20.49 4.10 32.03
CA PRO A 134 21.82 4.34 32.56
C PRO A 134 22.77 3.23 32.16
N GLU A 135 24.08 3.50 32.05
CA GLU A 135 25.10 2.51 31.65
C GLU A 135 25.05 1.22 32.49
N SER A 136 24.74 1.35 33.79
CA SER A 136 24.57 0.24 34.74
C SER A 136 23.40 -0.71 34.44
N GLU A 137 22.50 -0.35 33.52
CA GLU A 137 21.36 -1.17 33.10
C GLU A 137 21.61 -1.77 31.70
N PRO A 138 22.31 -2.92 31.57
CA PRO A 138 22.63 -3.52 30.26
C PRO A 138 21.43 -4.20 29.58
N VAL A 139 20.38 -4.47 30.34
CA VAL A 139 19.12 -5.08 29.88
C VAL A 139 17.96 -4.21 30.34
N VAL A 140 17.20 -3.69 29.38
CA VAL A 140 16.10 -2.73 29.61
C VAL A 140 14.76 -3.43 29.41
N ARG A 141 13.82 -3.19 30.33
CA ARG A 141 12.43 -3.66 30.18
C ARG A 141 11.60 -2.62 29.45
N LEU A 142 10.88 -3.04 28.42
CA LEU A 142 10.00 -2.20 27.61
C LEU A 142 8.53 -2.56 27.82
N SER A 143 7.66 -1.58 27.61
CA SER A 143 6.20 -1.77 27.64
C SER A 143 5.76 -2.80 26.62
N ALA A 144 4.72 -3.58 26.96
CA ALA A 144 4.10 -4.54 26.06
C ALA A 144 3.22 -3.90 24.97
N GLU A 145 2.99 -2.58 24.98
CA GLU A 145 2.02 -1.92 24.10
C GLU A 145 2.45 -1.89 22.61
N CYS A 146 3.75 -1.96 22.33
CA CYS A 146 4.30 -1.92 20.97
C CYS A 146 5.56 -2.75 20.83
N THR A 147 5.95 -3.04 19.60
CA THR A 147 7.27 -3.63 19.31
C THR A 147 8.30 -2.53 19.11
N VAL A 148 9.57 -2.82 19.36
CA VAL A 148 10.69 -1.92 19.04
C VAL A 148 11.65 -2.67 18.15
N MET A 149 11.91 -2.15 16.94
CA MET A 149 12.83 -2.73 15.95
C MET A 149 12.62 -4.24 15.68
N SER A 150 11.40 -4.74 15.86
CA SER A 150 11.03 -6.13 15.66
C SER A 150 9.59 -6.23 15.17
N TRP A 151 9.28 -7.35 14.50
CA TRP A 151 7.93 -7.65 14.03
C TRP A 151 7.06 -8.33 15.09
N TRP A 152 7.66 -8.75 16.20
CA TRP A 152 7.01 -9.40 17.34
C TRP A 152 7.55 -8.84 18.66
N LYS A 153 6.80 -9.00 19.75
CA LYS A 153 7.27 -8.62 21.08
C LYS A 153 8.40 -9.56 21.49
N ILE A 154 9.59 -9.00 21.70
CA ILE A 154 10.75 -9.75 22.17
C ILE A 154 10.52 -10.14 23.64
N ASN A 155 10.55 -11.43 23.95
CA ASN A 155 10.37 -11.97 25.31
C ASN A 155 11.70 -12.34 26.00
N ASP A 156 12.77 -12.53 25.24
CA ASP A 156 14.12 -12.78 25.76
C ASP A 156 15.10 -11.67 25.30
N PRO A 157 15.87 -11.06 26.22
CA PRO A 157 16.89 -10.07 25.89
C PRO A 157 17.86 -10.49 24.78
N GLN A 158 18.16 -11.78 24.63
CA GLN A 158 19.08 -12.29 23.60
C GLN A 158 18.55 -12.05 22.18
N TYR A 159 17.23 -12.09 21.97
CA TYR A 159 16.65 -11.83 20.65
C TYR A 159 16.79 -10.36 20.22
N SER A 160 17.08 -9.45 21.15
CA SER A 160 17.35 -8.04 20.86
C SER A 160 18.82 -7.73 20.57
N GLU A 161 19.73 -8.71 20.63
CA GLU A 161 21.18 -8.48 20.56
C GLU A 161 21.61 -7.70 19.31
N THR A 162 21.07 -8.05 18.15
CA THR A 162 21.35 -7.34 16.89
C THR A 162 20.81 -5.91 16.92
N ASN A 163 19.62 -5.72 17.50
CA ASN A 163 19.00 -4.39 17.63
C ASN A 163 19.82 -3.51 18.58
N ALA A 164 20.29 -4.07 19.70
CA ALA A 164 21.13 -3.39 20.68
C ALA A 164 22.45 -2.89 20.06
N ARG A 165 23.10 -3.74 19.25
CA ARG A 165 24.32 -3.37 18.50
C ARG A 165 24.07 -2.23 17.52
N LEU A 166 22.94 -2.27 16.84
CA LEU A 166 22.59 -1.25 15.84
C LEU A 166 22.29 0.10 16.50
N LEU A 167 21.56 0.08 17.62
CA LEU A 167 21.27 1.29 18.41
C LEU A 167 22.54 1.93 19.00
N GLU A 168 23.45 1.10 19.50
CA GLU A 168 24.78 1.53 19.96
C GLU A 168 25.59 2.13 18.79
N TYR A 169 25.64 1.44 17.66
CA TYR A 169 26.32 1.90 16.45
C TYR A 169 25.78 3.25 15.95
N TRP A 170 24.47 3.47 16.05
CA TRP A 170 23.83 4.75 15.70
C TRP A 170 23.96 5.84 16.76
N GLY A 171 24.58 5.56 17.91
CA GLY A 171 24.74 6.51 19.01
C GLY A 171 23.42 6.85 19.71
N ILE A 172 22.42 5.96 19.63
CA ILE A 172 21.12 6.16 20.30
C ILE A 172 21.20 5.77 21.77
N THR A 173 21.97 4.73 22.10
CA THR A 173 22.14 4.23 23.47
C THR A 173 23.57 4.39 23.95
N ALA A 174 23.74 4.66 25.25
CA ALA A 174 25.05 4.64 25.91
C ALA A 174 25.50 3.18 26.10
N GLY A 175 26.22 2.66 25.11
CA GLY A 175 26.66 1.26 25.03
C GLY A 175 25.56 0.29 24.57
N ARG A 176 25.88 -1.00 24.57
CA ARG A 176 24.97 -2.07 24.14
C ARG A 176 23.84 -2.30 25.15
N LYS A 177 22.62 -1.93 24.78
CA LYS A 177 21.40 -2.12 25.58
C LYS A 177 20.49 -3.18 24.98
N ARG A 178 20.52 -4.39 25.54
CA ARG A 178 19.54 -5.44 25.21
C ARG A 178 18.20 -5.12 25.86
N TYR A 179 17.11 -5.66 25.34
CA TYR A 179 15.77 -5.42 25.85
C TYR A 179 14.78 -6.55 25.57
N TYR A 180 13.70 -6.54 26.34
CA TYR A 180 12.54 -7.40 26.18
C TYR A 180 11.27 -6.68 26.66
N HIS A 181 10.11 -7.16 26.24
CA HIS A 181 8.81 -6.56 26.53
C HIS A 181 8.18 -7.24 27.75
N GLU A 182 7.47 -6.47 28.57
CA GLU A 182 6.72 -6.97 29.73
C GLU A 182 5.58 -7.93 29.33
N GLY A 183 5.15 -8.78 30.26
CA GLY A 183 3.93 -9.59 30.12
C GLY A 183 4.07 -10.89 29.32
N TRP A 184 5.26 -11.49 29.34
CA TRP A 184 5.51 -12.86 28.87
C TRP A 184 5.91 -13.76 30.03
#